data_AF-A0A0F9H9S4-F1
#
_entry.id   AF-A0A0F9H9S4-F1
#
_cell.length_a   1.000
_cell.length_b   1.000
_cell.length_c   1.000
_cell.angle_alpha   90.00
_cell.angle_beta   90.00
_cell.angle_gamma   90.00
#
_symmetry.space_group_name_H-M   'P 1'
#
loop_
_entity.id
_entity.type
_entity.pdbx_description
1 polymer ?
#
loop_
_entity_poly.entity_id
_entity_poly.type
_entity_poly.pdbx_seq_one_letter_code
_entity_poly.pdbx_strand_id
1 'polypeptide(L)'
;MPSLVVNAHTTAVSVAADRVDAVVVPTSMTIDNDGGSADRVIRIQDIFTPSVSDNVSAPTETTVDRFRITVPVGDIITLSEEDLKGVKCLGALVIIGDAIDAACYITVGYKHE
;
A
#
# COMPACT_ATOMS: atom_id res chain seq x y z
N MET A 1 15.68 1.27 7.16
CA MET A 1 14.24 1.04 6.97
C MET A 1 14.10 0.14 5.76
N PRO A 2 13.38 -0.98 5.85
CA PRO A 2 13.16 -1.86 4.70
C PRO A 2 12.35 -1.14 3.60
N SER A 3 12.53 -1.59 2.37
CA SER A 3 11.72 -1.20 1.23
C SER A 3 11.42 -2.42 0.36
N LEU A 4 10.29 -2.38 -0.33
CA LEU A 4 9.92 -3.39 -1.33
C LEU A 4 9.52 -2.70 -2.63
N VAL A 5 9.91 -3.30 -3.75
CA VAL A 5 9.45 -2.91 -5.08
C VAL A 5 8.40 -3.93 -5.53
N VAL A 6 7.24 -3.42 -5.94
CA VAL A 6 6.16 -4.21 -6.51
C VAL A 6 5.74 -3.60 -7.84
N ASN A 7 5.12 -4.38 -8.71
CA ASN A 7 4.51 -3.86 -9.93
C ASN A 7 3.03 -3.53 -9.69
N ALA A 8 2.50 -2.61 -10.51
CA ALA A 8 1.06 -2.36 -10.50
C ALA A 8 0.30 -3.66 -10.85
N HIS A 9 -0.65 -4.03 -10.01
CA HIS A 9 -1.44 -5.24 -10.17
C HIS A 9 -2.87 -5.02 -9.67
N THR A 10 -3.84 -5.69 -10.28
CA THR A 10 -5.27 -5.62 -9.87
C THR A 10 -5.58 -6.40 -8.59
N THR A 11 -4.62 -7.14 -8.06
CA THR A 11 -4.71 -7.85 -6.78
C THR A 11 -3.76 -7.20 -5.80
N ALA A 12 -4.15 -7.17 -4.53
CA ALA A 12 -3.31 -6.68 -3.45
C ALA A 12 -1.96 -7.43 -3.42
N VAL A 13 -0.87 -6.67 -3.48
CA VAL A 13 0.50 -7.18 -3.37
C VAL A 13 1.04 -6.76 -2.00
N SER A 14 1.45 -7.73 -1.19
CA SER A 14 1.96 -7.45 0.16
C SER A 14 3.34 -6.78 0.10
N VAL A 15 3.47 -5.67 0.82
CA VAL A 15 4.74 -4.95 1.04
C VAL A 15 5.28 -5.25 2.43
N ALA A 16 4.39 -5.30 3.43
CA ALA A 16 4.71 -5.74 4.77
C ALA A 16 3.57 -6.61 5.29
N ALA A 17 3.91 -7.76 5.88
CA ALA A 17 2.96 -8.61 6.57
C ALA A 17 2.44 -7.93 7.85
N ASP A 18 1.30 -8.40 8.33
CA ASP A 18 0.80 -8.04 9.64
C ASP A 18 1.78 -8.49 10.73
N ARG A 19 1.77 -7.77 11.85
CA ARG A 19 2.59 -8.11 13.01
C ARG A 19 1.81 -7.80 14.27
N VAL A 20 1.77 -8.77 15.18
CA VAL A 20 1.12 -8.63 16.49
C VAL A 20 1.71 -7.44 17.24
N ASP A 21 0.81 -6.61 17.79
CA ASP A 21 1.10 -5.41 18.58
C ASP A 21 2.03 -4.38 17.89
N ALA A 22 2.03 -4.34 16.56
CA ALA A 22 2.80 -3.37 15.80
C ALA A 22 1.98 -2.76 14.66
N VAL A 23 2.29 -1.52 14.32
CA VAL A 23 1.66 -0.80 13.20
C VAL A 23 2.67 -0.67 12.06
N VAL A 24 2.25 -0.90 10.82
CA VAL A 24 3.08 -0.64 9.65
C VAL A 24 2.85 0.80 9.19
N VAL A 25 3.93 1.58 9.14
CA VAL A 25 3.91 2.98 8.70
C VAL A 25 4.74 3.10 7.42
N PRO A 26 4.12 3.41 6.26
CA PRO A 26 4.85 3.75 5.06
C PRO A 26 5.57 5.09 5.27
N THR A 27 6.86 5.13 4.93
CA THR A 27 7.73 6.29 5.13
C THR A 27 8.12 6.96 3.82
N SER A 28 7.99 6.25 2.70
CA SER A 28 8.21 6.77 1.36
C SER A 28 7.48 5.92 0.34
N MET A 29 7.10 6.54 -0.78
CA MET A 29 6.53 5.84 -1.91
C MET A 29 7.03 6.49 -3.20
N THR A 30 7.67 5.72 -4.06
CA THR A 30 8.05 6.15 -5.42
C THR A 30 7.30 5.29 -6.41
N ILE A 31 6.55 5.93 -7.31
CA ILE A 31 5.82 5.27 -8.38
C ILE A 31 6.46 5.72 -9.69
N ASP A 32 7.13 4.79 -10.35
CA ASP A 32 7.70 4.97 -11.68
C ASP A 32 6.72 4.42 -12.70
N ASN A 33 6.04 5.31 -13.41
CA ASN A 33 5.13 4.98 -14.50
C ASN A 33 5.67 5.52 -15.85
N ASP A 34 6.99 5.78 -15.93
CA ASP A 34 7.62 6.30 -17.15
C ASP A 34 7.51 5.29 -18.30
N GLY A 35 7.76 4.02 -18.01
CA GLY A 35 7.58 2.90 -18.94
C GLY A 35 6.15 2.35 -19.02
N GLY A 36 5.21 2.93 -18.29
CA GLY A 36 3.84 2.41 -18.15
C GLY A 36 3.03 2.43 -19.45
N SER A 37 1.94 1.67 -19.49
CA SER A 37 1.09 1.59 -20.69
C SER A 37 -0.08 2.59 -20.69
N ALA A 38 -0.37 3.23 -19.55
CA ALA A 38 -1.44 4.21 -19.36
C ALA A 38 -1.28 4.90 -17.99
N ASP A 39 -2.08 5.93 -17.73
CA ASP A 39 -2.23 6.50 -16.38
C ASP A 39 -2.69 5.40 -15.41
N ARG A 40 -2.14 5.40 -14.19
CA ARG A 40 -2.42 4.39 -13.17
C ARG A 40 -2.98 5.00 -11.91
N VAL A 41 -3.92 4.29 -11.29
CA VAL A 41 -4.41 4.62 -9.95
C VAL A 41 -3.84 3.62 -8.97
N ILE A 42 -2.92 4.09 -8.13
CA ILE A 42 -2.26 3.26 -7.12
C ILE A 42 -2.84 3.58 -5.74
N ARG A 43 -3.09 2.53 -4.95
CA ARG A 43 -3.62 2.63 -3.60
C ARG A 43 -2.78 1.85 -2.61
N ILE A 44 -2.68 2.40 -1.40
CA ILE A 44 -2.23 1.66 -0.22
C ILE A 44 -3.49 1.14 0.48
N GLN A 45 -3.56 -0.17 0.72
CA GLN A 45 -4.60 -0.78 1.53
C GLN A 45 -4.01 -1.37 2.81
N ASP A 46 -4.84 -1.35 3.85
CA ASP A 46 -4.61 -2.00 5.13
C ASP A 46 -5.53 -3.22 5.21
N ILE A 47 -4.95 -4.40 5.28
CA ILE A 47 -5.68 -5.67 5.41
C ILE A 47 -5.43 -6.23 6.80
N PHE A 48 -6.48 -6.34 7.61
CA PHE A 48 -6.38 -6.83 8.99
C PHE A 48 -7.63 -7.58 9.42
N THR A 49 -7.46 -8.52 10.36
CA THR A 49 -8.58 -9.14 11.07
C THR A 49 -8.67 -8.50 12.46
N PRO A 50 -9.77 -7.79 12.79
CA PRO A 50 -9.93 -7.19 14.11
C PRO A 50 -9.89 -8.24 15.24
N SER A 51 -9.53 -7.82 16.45
CA SER A 51 -9.70 -8.65 17.64
C SER A 51 -11.19 -8.91 17.92
N VAL A 52 -11.48 -10.07 18.51
CA VAL A 52 -12.80 -10.39 19.05
C VAL A 52 -13.23 -9.26 19.99
N SER A 53 -14.42 -8.73 19.77
CA SER A 53 -15.03 -7.69 20.60
C SER A 53 -16.42 -8.13 21.05
N ASP A 54 -16.96 -7.45 22.05
CA ASP A 54 -18.29 -7.78 22.58
C ASP A 54 -19.32 -7.59 21.43
N ASN A 55 -20.03 -8.67 21.09
CA ASN A 55 -20.93 -8.86 19.92
C ASN A 55 -20.32 -9.39 18.60
N VAL A 56 -19.01 -9.64 18.49
CA VAL A 56 -18.41 -10.27 17.30
C VAL A 56 -17.41 -11.36 17.70
N SER A 57 -17.89 -12.60 17.81
CA SER A 57 -17.08 -13.77 18.22
C SER A 57 -16.17 -14.33 17.13
N ALA A 58 -16.44 -13.99 15.86
CA ALA A 58 -15.66 -14.41 14.69
C ALA A 58 -15.49 -13.21 13.74
N PRO A 59 -14.59 -12.26 14.05
CA PRO A 59 -14.30 -11.15 13.16
C PRO A 59 -13.70 -11.65 11.85
N THR A 60 -14.08 -11.03 10.75
CA THR A 60 -13.57 -11.34 9.41
C THR A 60 -12.51 -10.34 8.99
N GLU A 61 -11.67 -10.75 8.05
CA GLU A 61 -10.72 -9.85 7.39
C GLU A 61 -11.42 -8.61 6.86
N THR A 62 -10.80 -7.45 7.11
CA THR A 62 -11.25 -6.13 6.69
C THR A 62 -10.17 -5.51 5.84
N THR A 63 -10.56 -4.97 4.68
CA THR A 63 -9.69 -4.20 3.79
C THR A 63 -10.10 -2.74 3.81
N VAL A 64 -9.14 -1.84 4.07
CA VAL A 64 -9.37 -0.39 4.07
C VAL A 64 -8.39 0.29 3.13
N ASP A 65 -8.91 1.07 2.17
CA ASP A 65 -8.10 1.96 1.35
C ASP A 65 -7.64 3.15 2.20
N ARG A 66 -6.32 3.25 2.45
CA ARG A 66 -5.72 4.30 3.29
C ARG A 66 -5.19 5.48 2.49
N PHE A 67 -4.77 5.23 1.25
CA PHE A 67 -4.21 6.25 0.37
C PHE A 67 -4.53 5.92 -1.08
N ARG A 68 -4.67 6.95 -1.92
CA ARG A 68 -4.91 6.82 -3.36
C ARG A 68 -4.22 7.96 -4.10
N ILE A 69 -3.55 7.63 -5.20
CA ILE A 69 -2.96 8.61 -6.11
C ILE A 69 -3.13 8.15 -7.56
N THR A 70 -3.27 9.12 -8.46
CA THR A 70 -3.21 8.89 -9.90
C THR A 70 -1.83 9.31 -10.39
N VAL A 71 -1.16 8.45 -11.14
CA VAL A 71 0.16 8.67 -11.73
C VAL A 71 0.03 8.67 -13.25
N PRO A 72 0.29 9.79 -13.93
CA PRO A 72 0.27 9.84 -15.39
C PRO A 72 1.27 8.87 -16.02
N VAL A 73 1.01 8.42 -17.25
CA VAL A 73 2.03 7.70 -18.04
C VAL A 73 3.17 8.63 -18.43
N GLY A 74 4.41 8.12 -18.40
CA GLY A 74 5.59 8.93 -18.71
C GLY A 74 6.09 9.79 -17.55
N ASP A 75 5.64 9.51 -16.32
CA ASP A 75 5.98 10.30 -15.13
C ASP A 75 6.42 9.42 -13.95
N ILE A 76 7.16 10.04 -13.04
CA ILE A 76 7.67 9.43 -11.82
C ILE A 76 7.28 10.31 -10.63
N ILE A 77 6.44 9.77 -9.75
CA ILE A 77 6.01 10.48 -8.53
C ILE A 77 6.76 9.92 -7.33
N THR A 78 7.38 10.80 -6.53
CA THR A 78 8.00 10.45 -5.25
C THR A 78 7.25 11.17 -4.13
N LEU A 79 6.84 10.41 -3.13
CA LEU A 79 6.09 10.86 -1.96
C LEU A 79 6.91 10.58 -0.70
N SER A 80 7.07 11.61 0.12
CA SER A 80 7.67 11.52 1.45
C SER A 80 6.66 11.07 2.51
N GLU A 81 7.11 10.83 3.74
CA GLU A 81 6.24 10.52 4.88
C GLU A 81 5.16 11.62 5.11
N GLU A 82 5.49 12.88 4.84
CA GLU A 82 4.56 14.02 4.95
C GLU A 82 3.50 14.04 3.84
N ASP A 83 3.86 13.58 2.65
CA ASP A 83 2.95 13.46 1.51
C ASP A 83 1.96 12.31 1.71
N LEU A 84 2.42 11.24 2.38
CA LEU A 84 1.61 10.10 2.77
C LEU A 84 0.69 10.39 3.97
N LYS A 85 0.65 11.63 4.47
CA LYS A 85 -0.29 12.13 5.49
C LYS A 85 -0.37 11.26 6.75
N GLY A 86 0.74 10.61 7.12
CA GLY A 86 0.81 9.77 8.32
C GLY A 86 -0.08 8.53 8.25
N VAL A 87 -0.26 7.94 7.06
CA VAL A 87 -0.94 6.64 6.90
C VAL A 87 -0.37 5.62 7.89
N LYS A 88 -1.26 4.88 8.54
CA LYS A 88 -0.93 3.78 9.47
C LYS A 88 -1.77 2.56 9.09
N CYS A 89 -1.12 1.42 8.88
CA CYS A 89 -1.77 0.15 8.61
C CYS A 89 -1.71 -0.72 9.87
N LEU A 90 -2.87 -1.15 10.37
CA LEU A 90 -2.96 -1.97 11.58
C LEU A 90 -2.62 -3.44 11.32
N GLY A 91 -2.82 -3.91 10.08
CA GLY A 91 -2.40 -5.23 9.65
C GLY A 91 -1.35 -5.14 8.55
N ALA A 92 -1.59 -5.88 7.47
CA ALA A 92 -0.69 -5.93 6.33
C ALA A 92 -0.79 -4.66 5.50
N LEU A 93 0.35 -4.07 5.18
CA LEU A 93 0.46 -3.01 4.19
C LEU A 93 0.54 -3.66 2.81
N VAL A 94 -0.47 -3.40 1.99
CA VAL A 94 -0.53 -3.92 0.62
C VAL A 94 -0.71 -2.77 -0.38
N ILE A 95 -0.26 -3.01 -1.61
CA ILE A 95 -0.41 -2.10 -2.74
C ILE A 95 -1.35 -2.73 -3.75
N ILE A 96 -2.27 -1.93 -4.29
CA ILE A 96 -3.16 -2.34 -5.37
C ILE A 96 -3.22 -1.25 -6.45
N GLY A 97 -3.13 -1.67 -7.70
CA GLY A 97 -3.37 -0.85 -8.88
C GLY A 97 -4.77 -1.05 -9.45
N ASP A 98 -5.15 -0.20 -10.39
CA ASP A 98 -6.36 -0.36 -11.20
C ASP A 98 -6.18 -1.33 -12.39
N ALA A 99 -4.93 -1.62 -12.76
CA ALA A 99 -4.57 -2.55 -13.83
C ALA A 99 -3.26 -3.29 -13.51
N ILE A 100 -3.00 -4.37 -14.26
CA ILE A 100 -1.70 -5.06 -14.25
C ILE A 100 -0.77 -4.31 -15.21
N ASP A 101 0.37 -3.85 -14.72
CA ASP A 101 1.39 -3.18 -15.52
C ASP A 101 2.79 -3.51 -14.99
N ALA A 102 3.52 -4.35 -15.74
CA ALA A 102 4.87 -4.76 -15.40
C ALA A 102 5.92 -3.66 -15.60
N ALA A 103 5.56 -2.55 -16.26
CA ALA A 103 6.41 -1.40 -16.46
C ALA A 103 6.05 -0.22 -15.54
N CYS A 104 5.05 -0.38 -14.67
CA CYS A 104 4.79 0.53 -13.56
C CYS A 104 5.37 -0.06 -12.27
N TYR A 105 6.45 0.52 -11.76
CA TYR A 105 7.14 0.07 -10.56
C TYR A 105 6.79 0.94 -9.36
N ILE A 106 6.48 0.30 -8.24
CA ILE A 106 6.06 0.97 -7.02
C ILE A 106 7.01 0.55 -5.91
N THR A 107 7.86 1.46 -5.48
CA THR A 107 8.78 1.26 -4.37
C THR A 107 8.16 1.86 -3.11
N VAL A 108 8.04 1.07 -2.05
CA VAL A 108 7.48 1.52 -0.76
C VAL A 108 8.49 1.27 0.33
N GLY A 109 8.93 2.34 1.00
CA GLY A 109 9.68 2.26 2.25
C GLY A 109 8.74 2.21 3.43
N TYR A 110 9.06 1.42 4.45
CA TYR A 110 8.21 1.28 5.64
C TYR A 110 9.01 1.07 6.93
N LYS A 111 8.33 1.28 8.07
CA LYS A 111 8.81 0.95 9.42
C LYS A 111 7.68 0.30 10.22
N HIS A 112 8.06 -0.43 11.27
CA HIS A 112 7.13 -0.88 12.29
C HIS A 112 7.25 0.05 13.50
N GLU A 113 6.11 0.48 14.04
CA GLU A 113 5.97 1.20 15.31
C GLU A 113 5.32 0.29 16.36
#